data_AF-A0A7Y2C0T3-F1
#
_entry.id   AF-A0A7Y2C0T3-F1
#
_cell.length_a   1.000
_cell.length_b   1.000
_cell.length_c   1.000
_cell.angle_alpha   90.00
_cell.angle_beta   90.00
_cell.angle_gamma   90.00
#
_symmetry.space_group_name_H-M   'P 1'
#
loop_
_entity.id
_entity.type
_entity.pdbx_description
1 polymer ?
#
loop_
_entity_poly.entity_id
_entity_poly.type
_entity_poly.pdbx_seq_one_letter_code
_entity_poly.pdbx_strand_id
1 'polypeptide(L)'
;MIRPFFLCLFFIPFSVFSQSNCEGVDQRAFDYWIGDWKVTIPNGKIAGYNSIKPIHGGCALEENYIATTPYRGSSYNHYDAKSGKWKQRWIDNSGLVLDFSGEISNNTLVTHA
;
A
#
# COMPACT_ATOMS: atom_id res chain seq x y z
N MET A 1 59.54 13.35 -26.67
CA MET A 1 59.18 12.02 -26.13
C MET A 1 57.94 12.18 -25.26
N ILE A 2 56.76 11.85 -25.79
CA ILE A 2 55.46 12.05 -25.13
C ILE A 2 55.09 10.73 -24.46
N ARG A 3 54.94 10.75 -23.12
CA ARG A 3 54.54 9.58 -22.32
C ARG A 3 53.02 9.50 -22.32
N PRO A 4 52.38 8.42 -22.81
CA PRO A 4 50.92 8.34 -22.81
C PRO A 4 50.44 8.06 -21.40
N PHE A 5 49.56 8.92 -20.90
CA PHE A 5 48.87 8.76 -19.62
C PHE A 5 47.80 7.67 -19.81
N PHE A 6 48.02 6.49 -19.24
CA PHE A 6 47.08 5.37 -19.32
C PHE A 6 45.91 5.66 -18.36
N LEU A 7 44.80 6.15 -18.89
CA LEU A 7 43.57 6.36 -18.12
C LEU A 7 42.97 4.99 -17.79
N CYS A 8 43.19 4.51 -16.56
CA CYS A 8 42.61 3.27 -16.07
C CYS A 8 41.11 3.49 -15.85
N LEU A 9 40.29 3.15 -16.85
CA LEU A 9 38.83 3.04 -16.74
C LEU A 9 38.50 1.92 -15.74
N PHE A 10 38.43 2.25 -14.45
CA PHE A 10 37.85 1.37 -13.45
C PHE A 10 36.36 1.18 -13.78
N PHE A 11 36.03 0.04 -14.37
CA PHE A 11 34.66 -0.45 -14.44
C PHE A 11 34.19 -0.71 -13.01
N ILE A 12 33.49 0.24 -12.41
CA ILE A 12 32.77 0.02 -11.16
C ILE A 12 31.59 -0.89 -11.52
N PRO A 13 31.51 -2.13 -11.01
CA PRO A 13 30.30 -2.92 -11.18
C PRO A 13 29.20 -2.20 -10.40
N PHE A 14 28.21 -1.68 -11.13
CA PHE A 14 26.98 -1.21 -10.53
C PHE A 14 26.30 -2.44 -9.91
N SER A 15 26.52 -2.65 -8.61
CA SER A 15 25.69 -3.55 -7.83
C SER A 15 24.27 -2.99 -7.84
N VAL A 16 23.39 -3.61 -8.61
CA VAL A 16 21.96 -3.33 -8.56
C VAL A 16 21.51 -3.80 -7.18
N PHE A 17 21.34 -2.87 -6.24
CA PHE A 17 20.68 -3.19 -4.98
C PHE A 17 19.26 -3.61 -5.32
N SER A 18 18.96 -4.90 -5.15
CA SER A 18 17.57 -5.37 -5.15
C SER A 18 16.88 -4.66 -3.99
N GLN A 19 15.98 -3.72 -4.27
CA GLN A 19 15.05 -3.23 -3.26
C GLN A 19 14.31 -4.46 -2.73
N SER A 20 14.30 -4.67 -1.41
CA SER A 20 13.54 -5.81 -0.86
C SER A 20 12.08 -5.53 -1.16
N ASN A 21 11.45 -6.41 -1.95
CA ASN A 21 10.02 -6.36 -2.13
C ASN A 21 9.36 -6.57 -0.76
N CYS A 22 8.26 -5.90 -0.48
CA CYS A 22 7.53 -6.02 0.78
C CYS A 22 6.80 -7.37 0.88
N GLU A 23 7.53 -8.49 0.76
CA GLU A 23 7.03 -9.87 0.66
C GLU A 23 6.94 -10.57 2.02
N GLY A 24 7.25 -9.88 3.13
CA GLY A 24 7.11 -10.43 4.47
C GLY A 24 5.65 -10.78 4.81
N VAL A 25 5.45 -11.82 5.63
CA VAL A 25 4.11 -12.30 6.01
C VAL A 25 3.24 -11.17 6.57
N ASP A 26 3.78 -10.35 7.48
CA ASP A 26 3.03 -9.23 8.07
C ASP A 26 2.75 -8.12 7.05
N GLN A 27 3.68 -7.87 6.12
CA GLN A 27 3.56 -6.87 5.05
C GLN A 27 2.51 -7.25 4.01
N ARG A 28 2.28 -8.56 3.83
CA ARG A 28 1.31 -9.12 2.88
C ARG A 28 0.02 -9.61 3.55
N ALA A 29 -0.09 -9.45 4.86
CA ALA A 29 -1.23 -9.94 5.61
C ALA A 29 -2.57 -9.32 5.17
N PHE A 30 -2.54 -8.13 4.56
CA PHE A 30 -3.75 -7.46 4.07
C PHE A 30 -4.09 -7.73 2.60
N ASP A 31 -3.34 -8.62 1.93
CA ASP A 31 -3.54 -8.92 0.51
C ASP A 31 -4.90 -9.53 0.19
N TYR A 32 -5.57 -10.15 1.17
CA TYR A 32 -6.92 -10.69 0.98
C TYR A 32 -7.96 -9.62 0.63
N TRP A 33 -7.64 -8.34 0.87
CA TRP A 33 -8.47 -7.19 0.54
C TRP A 33 -8.33 -6.73 -0.91
N ILE A 34 -7.28 -7.17 -1.61
CA ILE A 34 -7.01 -6.78 -3.00
C ILE A 34 -8.13 -7.33 -3.91
N GLY A 35 -8.64 -6.45 -4.76
CA GLY A 35 -9.65 -6.79 -5.74
C GLY A 35 -10.69 -5.68 -5.94
N ASP A 36 -11.67 -6.02 -6.77
CA ASP A 36 -12.82 -5.17 -7.05
C ASP A 36 -14.03 -5.69 -6.28
N TRP A 37 -14.68 -4.79 -5.54
CA TRP A 37 -15.75 -5.13 -4.62
C TRP A 37 -17.03 -4.37 -4.97
N LYS A 38 -18.15 -5.08 -4.89
CA LYS A 38 -19.50 -4.50 -4.88
C LYS A 38 -19.95 -4.40 -3.43
N VAL A 39 -20.10 -3.18 -2.92
CA VAL A 39 -20.50 -2.95 -1.53
C VAL A 39 -22.02 -2.89 -1.45
N THR A 40 -22.63 -3.69 -0.58
CA THR A 40 -24.08 -3.73 -0.36
C THR A 40 -24.43 -3.34 1.07
N ILE A 41 -25.56 -2.67 1.25
CA ILE A 41 -26.16 -2.45 2.58
C ILE A 41 -27.09 -3.62 2.98
N PRO A 42 -27.52 -3.76 4.25
CA PRO A 42 -28.25 -4.95 4.72
C PRO A 42 -29.53 -5.29 3.97
N ASN A 43 -30.16 -4.31 3.31
CA ASN A 43 -31.35 -4.53 2.49
C ASN A 43 -31.04 -5.02 1.05
N GLY A 44 -29.78 -5.34 0.75
CA GLY A 44 -29.33 -5.86 -0.55
C GLY A 44 -29.06 -4.79 -1.62
N LYS A 45 -29.35 -3.51 -1.36
CA LYS A 45 -29.03 -2.44 -2.32
C LYS A 45 -27.53 -2.18 -2.39
N ILE A 46 -27.06 -1.77 -3.57
CA ILE A 46 -25.67 -1.37 -3.80
C ILE A 46 -25.42 -0.01 -3.14
N ALA A 47 -24.44 0.04 -2.24
CA ALA A 47 -23.92 1.26 -1.62
C ALA A 47 -22.85 1.93 -2.49
N GLY A 48 -22.05 1.13 -3.18
CA GLY A 48 -20.93 1.60 -3.99
C GLY A 48 -20.07 0.48 -4.53
N TYR A 49 -18.95 0.88 -5.11
CA TYR A 49 -17.91 0.00 -5.63
C TYR A 49 -16.57 0.40 -5.01
N ASN A 50 -15.73 -0.59 -4.74
CA ASN A 50 -14.40 -0.36 -4.20
C ASN A 50 -13.36 -1.08 -5.06
N SER A 51 -12.23 -0.43 -5.33
CA SER A 51 -11.09 -1.04 -6.02
C SER A 51 -9.88 -0.93 -5.11
N ILE A 52 -9.30 -2.06 -4.73
CA ILE A 52 -8.10 -2.13 -3.90
C ILE A 52 -6.99 -2.82 -4.69
N LYS A 53 -5.84 -2.14 -4.83
CA LYS A 53 -4.70 -2.67 -5.61
C LYS A 53 -3.37 -2.46 -4.87
N PRO A 54 -2.38 -3.35 -5.07
CA PRO A 54 -1.03 -3.10 -4.59
C PRO A 54 -0.38 -1.96 -5.39
N ILE A 55 0.37 -1.13 -4.69
CA ILE A 55 1.20 -0.06 -5.26
C ILE A 55 2.63 -0.19 -4.72
N HIS A 56 3.57 0.53 -5.33
CA HIS A 56 4.97 0.60 -4.86
C HIS A 56 5.61 -0.78 -4.64
N GLY A 57 5.41 -1.72 -5.57
CA GLY A 57 5.98 -3.07 -5.46
C GLY A 57 5.37 -3.93 -4.35
N GLY A 58 4.14 -3.63 -3.91
CA GLY A 58 3.43 -4.38 -2.87
C GLY A 58 3.66 -3.85 -1.45
N CYS A 59 4.37 -2.73 -1.30
CA CYS A 59 4.61 -2.12 0.02
C CYS A 59 3.43 -1.33 0.57
N ALA A 60 2.44 -1.02 -0.28
CA ALA A 60 1.21 -0.39 0.14
C ALA A 60 0.05 -0.86 -0.74
N LEU A 61 -1.17 -0.69 -0.24
CA LEU A 61 -2.41 -0.85 -0.98
C LEU A 61 -3.07 0.52 -1.16
N GLU A 62 -3.50 0.80 -2.38
CA GLU A 62 -4.38 1.93 -2.71
C GLU A 62 -5.81 1.43 -2.80
N GLU A 63 -6.70 2.02 -2.01
CA GLU A 63 -8.15 1.83 -2.07
C GLU A 63 -8.79 3.03 -2.74
N ASN A 64 -9.76 2.77 -3.64
CA ASN A 64 -10.59 3.80 -4.27
C ASN A 64 -12.07 3.40 -4.19
N TYR A 65 -12.84 4.17 -3.42
CA TYR A 65 -14.26 3.93 -3.19
C TYR A 65 -15.14 4.95 -3.92
N ILE A 66 -16.17 4.41 -4.59
CA ILE A 66 -17.15 5.15 -5.35
C ILE A 66 -18.55 4.76 -4.88
N ALA A 67 -19.21 5.64 -4.12
CA ALA A 67 -20.60 5.42 -3.74
C ALA A 67 -21.57 5.60 -4.91
N THR A 68 -22.80 5.09 -4.75
CA THR A 68 -23.93 5.41 -5.64
C THR A 68 -24.39 6.86 -5.49
N THR A 69 -24.09 7.51 -4.36
CA THR A 69 -24.23 8.96 -4.15
C THR A 69 -23.01 9.71 -4.72
N PRO A 70 -22.94 11.05 -4.64
CA PRO A 70 -21.73 11.79 -4.98
C PRO A 70 -20.51 11.53 -4.07
N TYR A 71 -20.64 10.73 -3.01
CA TYR A 71 -19.55 10.46 -2.07
C TYR A 71 -18.41 9.64 -2.70
N ARG A 72 -17.17 10.07 -2.49
CA ARG A 72 -15.94 9.42 -3.00
C ARG A 72 -14.88 9.49 -1.92
N GLY A 73 -14.08 8.45 -1.79
CA GLY A 73 -12.91 8.48 -0.93
C GLY A 73 -11.89 7.45 -1.34
N SER A 74 -10.68 7.64 -0.82
CA SER A 74 -9.55 6.77 -1.12
C SER A 74 -8.73 6.58 0.14
N SER A 75 -8.04 5.45 0.25
CA SER A 75 -7.09 5.22 1.33
C SER A 75 -5.78 4.64 0.86
N TYR A 76 -4.74 4.92 1.64
CA TYR A 76 -3.44 4.27 1.53
C TYR A 76 -3.20 3.43 2.77
N ASN A 77 -2.91 2.15 2.55
CA ASN A 77 -2.72 1.15 3.60
C ASN A 77 -1.30 0.61 3.47
N HIS A 78 -0.52 0.58 4.54
CA HIS A 78 0.83 0.01 4.51
C HIS A 78 1.22 -0.61 5.85
N TYR A 79 2.16 -1.53 5.82
CA TYR A 79 2.78 -2.06 7.04
C TYR A 79 3.99 -1.22 7.43
N ASP A 80 3.94 -0.59 8.60
CA ASP A 80 5.08 0.09 9.19
C ASP A 80 5.92 -0.90 10.00
N ALA A 81 7.02 -1.35 9.40
CA ALA A 81 7.94 -2.31 10.03
C ALA A 81 8.62 -1.77 11.30
N LYS A 82 8.67 -0.44 11.52
CA LYS A 82 9.26 0.13 12.75
C LYS A 82 8.33 -0.07 13.94
N SER A 83 7.04 0.14 13.74
CA SER A 83 6.03 -0.04 14.80
C SER A 83 5.43 -1.45 14.83
N GLY A 84 5.62 -2.24 13.78
CA GLY A 84 5.00 -3.56 13.63
C GLY A 84 3.50 -3.49 13.38
N LYS A 85 3.02 -2.38 12.82
CA LYS A 85 1.58 -2.10 12.67
C LYS A 85 1.21 -1.79 11.23
N TRP A 86 0.02 -2.22 10.84
CA TRP A 86 -0.66 -1.68 9.68
C TRP A 86 -1.12 -0.25 9.98
N LYS A 87 -0.99 0.62 8.98
CA LYS A 87 -1.39 2.02 9.01
C LYS A 87 -2.29 2.28 7.81
N GLN A 88 -3.41 2.92 8.06
CA GLN A 88 -4.33 3.38 7.03
C GLN A 88 -4.55 4.87 7.18
N ARG A 89 -4.53 5.59 6.06
CA ARG A 89 -5.01 6.96 5.97
C ARG A 89 -6.09 7.04 4.91
N TRP A 90 -7.30 7.41 5.31
CA TRP A 90 -8.45 7.63 4.44
C TRP A 90 -8.70 9.13 4.27
N ILE A 91 -9.05 9.54 3.05
CA ILE A 91 -9.48 10.90 2.73
C ILE A 91 -10.69 10.81 1.81
N ASP A 92 -11.73 11.62 2.05
CA ASP A 92 -12.89 11.71 1.17
C ASP A 92 -13.15 13.10 0.60
N ASN A 93 -14.09 13.17 -0.35
CA ASN A 93 -14.45 14.39 -1.05
C ASN A 93 -15.26 15.39 -0.22
N SER A 94 -15.52 15.13 1.06
CA SER A 94 -16.01 16.11 2.02
C SER A 94 -14.87 16.78 2.82
N GLY A 95 -13.64 16.26 2.68
CA GLY A 95 -12.47 16.70 3.43
C GLY A 95 -12.28 15.97 4.77
N LEU A 96 -13.07 14.94 5.06
CA LEU A 96 -12.83 14.08 6.21
C LEU A 96 -11.52 13.30 6.02
N VAL A 97 -10.72 13.24 7.09
CA VAL A 97 -9.50 12.45 7.16
C VAL A 97 -9.63 11.49 8.34
N LEU A 98 -9.37 10.20 8.10
CA LEU A 98 -9.31 9.18 9.15
C LEU A 98 -7.94 8.52 9.12
N ASP A 99 -7.35 8.32 10.30
CA ASP A 99 -6.11 7.60 10.47
C ASP A 99 -6.40 6.37 11.34
N PHE A 100 -6.03 5.19 10.84
CA PHE A 100 -6.16 3.95 11.60
C PHE A 100 -4.80 3.30 11.77
N SER A 101 -4.63 2.59 12.88
CA SER A 101 -3.50 1.70 13.08
C SER A 101 -3.95 0.36 13.62
N GLY A 102 -3.36 -0.72 13.14
CA GLY A 102 -3.76 -2.05 13.56
C GLY A 102 -2.62 -3.03 13.68
N GLU A 103 -2.86 -4.03 14.51
CA GLU A 103 -1.94 -5.15 14.74
C GLU A 103 -2.57 -6.43 14.23
N ILE A 104 -1.73 -7.35 13.77
CA ILE A 104 -2.19 -8.69 13.39
C ILE A 104 -2.19 -9.54 14.65
N SER A 105 -3.37 -10.01 15.04
CA SER A 105 -3.55 -10.94 16.16
C SER A 105 -4.40 -12.11 15.68
N ASN A 106 -3.89 -13.34 15.83
CA ASN A 106 -4.58 -14.56 15.38
C ASN A 106 -5.08 -14.47 13.92
N ASN A 107 -4.21 -14.08 12.99
CA ASN A 107 -4.54 -13.86 11.57
C ASN A 107 -5.64 -12.80 11.31
N THR A 108 -6.00 -12.01 12.32
CA THR A 108 -7.00 -10.96 12.22
C THR A 108 -6.33 -9.61 12.39
N LEU A 109 -6.60 -8.68 11.46
CA LEU A 109 -6.20 -7.28 11.64
C LEU A 109 -7.16 -6.64 12.66
N VAL A 110 -6.62 -6.21 13.79
CA VAL A 110 -7.37 -5.46 14.80
C VAL A 110 -7.01 -3.99 14.64
N THR A 111 -7.95 -3.17 14.17
CA THR A 111 -7.74 -1.74 13.92
C THR A 111 -8.22 -0.87 15.08
N HIS A 112 -7.44 0.16 15.38
CA HIS A 112 -7.74 1.24 16.31
C HIS A 112 -7.75 2.57 15.53
N ALA A 113 -8.75 3.41 15.82
CA ALA A 113 -8.84 4.79 15.35
C ALA A 113 -8.09 5.74 16.30
#